data_AF-A0A0Q7BEC6-F1
#
_entry.id   AF-A0A0Q7BEC6-F1
#
_cell.length_a   1.000
_cell.length_b   1.000
_cell.length_c   1.000
_cell.angle_alpha   90.00
_cell.angle_beta   90.00
_cell.angle_gamma   90.00
#
_symmetry.space_group_name_H-M   'P 1'
#
loop_
_entity.id
_entity.type
_entity.pdbx_description
1 polymer ?
#
loop_
_entity_poly.entity_id
_entity_poly.type
_entity_poly.pdbx_seq_one_letter_code
_entity_poly.pdbx_strand_id
1 'polypeptide(L)'
;MPSASRTTTPVGIDLDVVEGRYAELDEHTVSFETFKQDLDVAPYFQGLPGDACTCEHHGYVTAGQITFRWPDHEETYVEGDAYVAPPGHRPLIAAGTSIVEFSRTAELGPVMEVIGRNIESMAGASS
;
A
#
# COMPACT_ATOMS: atom_id res chain seq x y z
N MET A 1 5.32 -23.08 9.88
CA MET A 1 4.38 -21.99 9.55
C MET A 1 5.23 -20.86 9.00
N PRO A 2 4.94 -20.36 7.80
CA PRO A 2 5.70 -19.23 7.25
C PRO A 2 5.49 -18.00 8.13
N SER A 3 6.53 -17.18 8.24
CA SER A 3 6.50 -15.92 8.99
C SER A 3 7.43 -14.90 8.35
N ALA A 4 7.17 -13.62 8.61
CA ALA A 4 8.01 -12.52 8.21
C ALA A 4 8.26 -11.58 9.39
N SER A 5 9.38 -10.87 9.36
CA SER A 5 9.70 -9.81 10.30
C SER A 5 10.26 -8.63 9.53
N ARG A 6 9.77 -7.42 9.83
CA ARG A 6 10.30 -6.17 9.25
C ARG A 6 11.82 -6.09 9.32
N THR A 7 12.44 -6.57 10.40
CA THR A 7 13.90 -6.48 10.61
C THR A 7 14.72 -7.42 9.75
N THR A 8 14.13 -8.53 9.29
CA THR A 8 14.84 -9.56 8.49
C THR A 8 14.37 -9.61 7.05
N THR A 9 13.19 -9.07 6.74
CA THR A 9 12.70 -8.95 5.37
C THR A 9 13.52 -7.88 4.64
N PRO A 10 14.17 -8.21 3.51
CA PRO A 10 14.94 -7.24 2.72
C PRO A 10 14.10 -6.04 2.27
N VAL A 11 14.77 -4.90 2.06
CA VAL A 11 14.17 -3.75 1.39
C VAL A 11 13.86 -4.13 -0.05
N GLY A 12 12.60 -4.03 -0.45
CA GLY A 12 12.17 -4.26 -1.82
C GLY A 12 12.11 -2.97 -2.62
N ILE A 13 11.56 -1.91 -2.02
CA ILE A 13 11.45 -0.57 -2.62
C ILE A 13 12.02 0.44 -1.64
N ASP A 14 12.86 1.35 -2.13
CA ASP A 14 13.37 2.49 -1.38
C ASP A 14 13.34 3.74 -2.26
N LEU A 15 12.25 4.50 -2.12
CA LEU A 15 12.02 5.77 -2.82
C LEU A 15 12.03 6.91 -1.79
N ASP A 16 12.15 8.15 -2.26
CA ASP A 16 12.11 9.34 -1.40
C ASP A 16 10.78 9.46 -0.61
N VAL A 17 9.70 8.86 -1.14
CA VAL A 17 8.35 8.89 -0.54
C VAL A 17 8.05 7.68 0.33
N VAL A 18 8.60 6.50 0.05
CA VAL A 18 8.25 5.25 0.74
C VAL A 18 9.42 4.26 0.76
N GLU A 19 9.61 3.58 1.90
CA GLU A 19 10.36 2.33 1.98
C GLU A 19 9.36 1.18 2.15
N GLY A 20 9.44 0.15 1.29
CA GLY A 20 8.58 -1.03 1.32
C GLY A 20 9.38 -2.33 1.37
N ARG A 21 8.95 -3.26 2.23
CA ARG A 21 9.52 -4.61 2.40
C ARG A 21 8.40 -5.62 2.21
N TYR A 22 8.64 -6.65 1.41
CA TYR A 22 7.60 -7.60 1.02
C TYR A 22 8.06 -9.04 1.25
N ALA A 23 7.16 -9.87 1.77
CA ALA A 23 7.40 -11.29 1.94
C ALA A 23 6.14 -12.08 1.55
N GLU A 24 6.31 -13.15 0.77
CA GLU A 24 5.23 -14.09 0.47
C GLU A 24 5.13 -15.13 1.60
N LEU A 25 3.95 -15.24 2.20
CA LEU A 25 3.60 -16.23 3.22
C LEU A 25 2.39 -17.04 2.72
N ASP A 26 2.68 -18.22 2.16
CA ASP A 26 1.70 -19.05 1.45
C ASP A 26 0.96 -18.25 0.36
N GLU A 27 -0.34 -18.05 0.51
CA GLU A 27 -1.21 -17.35 -0.46
C GLU A 27 -1.31 -15.83 -0.22
N HIS A 28 -0.58 -15.31 0.78
CA HIS A 28 -0.58 -13.90 1.14
C HIS A 28 0.77 -13.25 0.86
N THR A 29 0.72 -11.97 0.52
CA THR A 29 1.88 -11.09 0.60
C THR A 29 1.73 -10.24 1.85
N VAL A 30 2.81 -10.14 2.63
CA VAL A 30 2.92 -9.21 3.76
C VAL A 30 3.79 -8.05 3.34
N SER A 31 3.27 -6.83 3.44
CA SER A 31 4.05 -5.61 3.30
C SER A 31 4.41 -5.04 4.69
N PHE A 32 5.61 -4.52 4.81
CA PHE A 32 5.99 -3.58 5.87
C PHE A 32 6.40 -2.30 5.19
N GLU A 33 5.64 -1.24 5.38
CA GLU A 33 5.81 0.02 4.66
C GLU A 33 6.01 1.17 5.63
N THR A 34 6.94 2.06 5.29
CA THR A 34 7.18 3.32 5.99
C THR A 34 7.12 4.45 4.98
N PHE A 35 6.11 5.32 5.11
CA PHE A 35 5.88 6.47 4.26
C PHE A 35 6.64 7.68 4.83
N LYS A 36 7.60 8.19 4.07
CA LYS A 36 8.52 9.27 4.46
C LYS A 36 7.91 10.65 4.22
N GLN A 37 6.97 10.75 3.27
CA GLN A 37 6.26 11.97 2.90
C GLN A 37 4.77 11.69 2.80
N ASP A 38 3.96 12.75 2.73
CA ASP A 38 2.54 12.61 2.43
C ASP A 38 2.37 11.98 1.04
N LEU A 39 1.44 11.05 0.94
CA LEU A 39 1.21 10.30 -0.28
C LEU A 39 -0.28 10.15 -0.56
N ASP A 40 -0.72 10.76 -1.66
CA ASP A 40 -1.98 10.39 -2.31
C ASP A 40 -1.67 9.34 -3.38
N VAL A 41 -2.12 8.10 -3.19
CA VAL A 41 -1.83 7.03 -4.15
C VAL A 41 -2.78 6.99 -5.35
N ALA A 42 -3.88 7.76 -5.33
CA ALA A 42 -4.90 7.72 -6.38
C ALA A 42 -4.35 7.92 -7.81
N PRO A 43 -3.36 8.80 -8.07
CA PRO A 43 -2.77 8.94 -9.40
C PRO A 43 -2.12 7.65 -9.92
N TYR A 44 -1.60 6.80 -9.05
CA TYR A 44 -0.93 5.55 -9.44
C TYR A 44 -1.90 4.40 -9.72
N PHE A 45 -3.18 4.55 -9.36
CA PHE A 45 -4.23 3.56 -9.66
C PHE A 45 -4.92 3.77 -10.99
N GLN A 46 -4.56 4.81 -11.75
CA GLN A 46 -5.13 5.09 -13.06
C GLN A 46 -5.06 3.87 -13.98
N GLY A 47 -6.24 3.43 -14.47
CA GLY A 47 -6.39 2.27 -15.33
C GLY A 47 -6.78 0.97 -14.61
N LEU A 48 -6.85 0.97 -13.27
CA LEU A 48 -7.54 -0.09 -12.53
C LEU A 48 -9.07 0.10 -12.60
N PRO A 49 -9.87 -0.95 -12.36
CA PRO A 49 -11.31 -0.80 -12.19
C PRO A 49 -11.65 0.29 -11.15
N GLY A 50 -12.28 1.38 -11.60
CA GLY A 50 -12.65 2.51 -10.75
C GLY A 50 -11.49 3.38 -10.26
N ASP A 51 -10.29 3.23 -10.84
CA ASP A 51 -9.05 3.89 -10.44
C ASP A 51 -8.77 3.77 -8.92
N ALA A 52 -9.00 2.57 -8.37
CA ALA A 52 -8.88 2.25 -6.96
C ALA A 52 -8.27 0.84 -6.77
N CYS A 53 -7.77 0.49 -5.57
CA CYS A 53 -7.30 -0.88 -5.37
C CYS A 53 -8.46 -1.86 -5.53
N THR A 54 -8.22 -2.94 -6.26
CA THR A 54 -9.17 -4.05 -6.39
C THR A 54 -8.96 -5.16 -5.36
N CYS A 55 -8.02 -4.95 -4.45
CA CYS A 55 -7.53 -5.93 -3.49
C CYS A 55 -8.08 -5.64 -2.09
N GLU A 56 -8.33 -6.68 -1.29
CA GLU A 56 -8.59 -6.52 0.15
C GLU A 56 -7.26 -6.45 0.91
N HIS A 57 -7.17 -5.53 1.88
CA HIS A 57 -6.04 -5.42 2.80
C HIS A 57 -6.49 -5.62 4.25
N HIS A 58 -5.78 -6.47 4.98
CA HIS A 58 -5.86 -6.52 6.44
C HIS A 58 -4.62 -5.84 7.00
N GLY A 59 -4.78 -4.72 7.69
CA GLY A 59 -3.66 -3.91 8.10
C GLY A 59 -3.66 -3.52 9.56
N TYR A 60 -2.49 -3.07 10.00
CA TYR A 60 -2.28 -2.51 11.33
C TYR A 60 -1.36 -1.29 11.24
N VAL A 61 -1.77 -0.19 11.85
CA VAL A 61 -0.98 1.05 11.87
C VAL A 61 -0.02 1.00 13.07
N THR A 62 1.26 0.91 12.76
CA THR A 62 2.33 0.89 13.77
C THR A 62 2.81 2.28 14.17
N ALA A 63 2.59 3.28 13.31
CA ALA A 63 2.84 4.69 13.58
C ALA A 63 2.08 5.56 12.55
N GLY A 64 1.72 6.78 12.92
CA GLY A 64 1.13 7.76 12.00
C GLY A 64 -0.36 7.54 11.71
N GLN A 65 -0.78 7.83 10.47
CA GLN A 65 -2.18 7.86 10.06
C GLN A 65 -2.36 7.55 8.57
N ILE A 66 -3.34 6.69 8.26
CA ILE A 66 -3.82 6.40 6.92
C ILE A 66 -5.32 6.69 6.83
N THR A 67 -5.74 7.29 5.72
CA THR A 67 -7.16 7.47 5.38
C THR A 67 -7.47 6.72 4.10
N PHE A 68 -8.43 5.81 4.13
CA PHE A 68 -8.95 5.14 2.95
C PHE A 68 -10.16 5.89 2.43
N ARG A 69 -10.18 6.17 1.13
CA ARG A 69 -11.29 6.88 0.47
C ARG A 69 -11.98 5.98 -0.54
N TRP A 70 -13.25 5.68 -0.29
CA TRP A 70 -14.18 5.05 -1.23
C TRP A 70 -15.03 6.11 -1.94
N PRO A 71 -15.86 5.74 -2.94
CA PRO A 71 -16.73 6.72 -3.62
C PRO A 71 -17.79 7.37 -2.71
N ASP A 72 -18.20 6.69 -1.64
CA ASP A 72 -19.34 7.07 -0.80
C ASP A 72 -18.94 7.49 0.63
N HIS A 73 -17.76 7.09 1.11
CA HIS A 73 -17.27 7.41 2.44
C HIS A 73 -15.74 7.40 2.52
N GLU A 74 -15.22 7.89 3.63
CA GLU A 74 -13.80 7.82 3.98
C GLU A 74 -13.66 7.31 5.42
N GLU A 75 -12.60 6.57 5.69
CA GLU A 75 -12.27 6.09 7.03
C GLU A 75 -10.80 6.33 7.35
N THR A 76 -10.52 6.74 8.59
CA THR A 76 -9.17 7.08 9.04
C THR A 76 -8.76 6.17 10.18
N TYR A 77 -7.53 5.66 10.08
CA TYR A 77 -6.90 4.76 11.04
C TYR A 77 -5.58 5.36 11.51
N VAL A 78 -5.33 5.31 12.81
CA VAL A 78 -4.14 5.88 13.46
C VAL A 78 -3.34 4.80 14.19
N GLU A 79 -2.16 5.16 14.70
CA GLU A 79 -1.32 4.25 15.49
C GLU A 79 -2.13 3.45 16.52
N GLY A 80 -1.99 2.13 16.46
CA GLY A 80 -2.69 1.19 17.33
C GLY A 80 -3.92 0.53 16.69
N ASP A 81 -4.44 1.10 15.60
CA ASP A 81 -5.62 0.59 14.92
C ASP A 81 -5.30 -0.58 13.99
N ALA A 82 -6.24 -1.53 13.95
CA ALA A 82 -6.31 -2.58 12.92
C ALA A 82 -7.48 -2.27 11.97
N TYR A 83 -7.34 -2.63 10.70
CA TYR A 83 -8.38 -2.43 9.69
C TYR A 83 -8.50 -3.59 8.71
N VAL A 84 -9.67 -3.67 8.09
CA VAL A 84 -9.89 -4.44 6.86
C VAL A 84 -10.40 -3.45 5.81
N ALA A 85 -9.57 -3.15 4.82
CA ALA A 85 -9.90 -2.23 3.74
C ALA A 85 -10.41 -3.05 2.52
N PRO A 86 -11.73 -3.14 2.30
CA PRO A 86 -12.29 -3.84 1.15
C PRO A 86 -11.92 -3.14 -0.17
N PRO A 87 -12.00 -3.84 -1.32
CA PRO A 87 -11.75 -3.27 -2.64
C PRO A 87 -12.51 -1.95 -2.91
N GLY A 88 -11.91 -1.07 -3.71
CA GLY A 88 -12.46 0.23 -4.10
C GLY A 88 -11.89 1.43 -3.34
N HIS A 89 -10.88 1.22 -2.49
CA HIS A 89 -10.24 2.29 -1.71
C HIS A 89 -9.10 2.99 -2.46
N ARG A 90 -8.90 4.26 -2.10
CA ARG A 90 -7.74 5.09 -2.46
C ARG A 90 -7.08 5.63 -1.19
N PRO A 91 -5.95 5.06 -0.76
CA PRO A 91 -5.20 5.55 0.38
C PRO A 91 -4.78 7.03 0.21
N LEU A 92 -4.89 7.76 1.32
CA LEU A 92 -4.26 9.05 1.56
C LEU A 92 -3.46 8.90 2.86
N ILE A 93 -2.16 9.01 2.74
CA ILE A 93 -1.23 8.57 3.78
C ILE A 93 -0.43 9.77 4.26
N ALA A 94 -0.42 9.98 5.58
CA ALA A 94 0.35 11.07 6.18
C ALA A 94 1.84 10.70 6.28
N ALA A 95 2.72 11.68 6.14
CA ALA A 95 4.15 11.51 6.36
C ALA A 95 4.45 10.91 7.75
N GLY A 96 5.40 9.98 7.82
CA GLY A 96 5.77 9.26 9.04
C GLY A 96 4.91 8.04 9.34
N THR A 97 3.92 7.73 8.50
CA THR A 97 3.06 6.55 8.69
C THR A 97 3.84 5.27 8.44
N SER A 98 3.67 4.27 9.32
CA SER A 98 4.20 2.92 9.14
C SER A 98 3.11 1.88 9.37
N ILE A 99 2.99 0.94 8.44
CA ILE A 99 1.96 -0.10 8.46
C ILE A 99 2.56 -1.48 8.22
N VAL A 100 1.83 -2.49 8.68
CA VAL A 100 1.93 -3.86 8.15
C VAL A 100 0.59 -4.22 7.53
N GLU A 101 0.61 -4.73 6.30
CA GLU A 101 -0.60 -5.20 5.63
C GLU A 101 -0.44 -6.61 5.07
N PHE A 102 -1.55 -7.34 5.05
CA PHE A 102 -1.71 -8.64 4.41
C PHE A 102 -2.71 -8.51 3.27
N SER A 103 -2.32 -8.97 2.09
CA SER A 103 -3.20 -9.07 0.91
C SER A 103 -3.05 -10.44 0.28
N ARG A 104 -4.07 -10.92 -0.44
CA ARG A 104 -3.93 -12.12 -1.28
C ARG A 104 -2.92 -11.85 -2.39
N THR A 105 -1.89 -12.68 -2.52
CA THR A 105 -0.81 -12.48 -3.52
C THR A 105 -1.37 -12.40 -4.95
N ALA A 106 -2.35 -13.24 -5.26
CA ALA A 106 -3.00 -13.26 -6.58
C ALA A 106 -3.79 -11.98 -6.92
N GLU A 107 -4.24 -11.23 -5.91
CA GLU A 107 -5.00 -9.99 -6.08
C GLU A 107 -4.10 -8.76 -6.05
N LEU A 108 -3.02 -8.80 -5.26
CA LEU A 108 -2.05 -7.72 -5.15
C LEU A 108 -1.21 -7.56 -6.42
N GLY A 109 -0.78 -8.66 -7.05
CA GLY A 109 0.11 -8.64 -8.21
C GLY A 109 -0.35 -7.72 -9.35
N PRO A 110 -1.59 -7.86 -9.86
CA PRO A 110 -2.12 -6.99 -10.91
C PRO A 110 -2.16 -5.50 -10.52
N VAL A 111 -2.41 -5.19 -9.26
CA VAL A 111 -2.43 -3.80 -8.78
C VAL A 111 -1.02 -3.21 -8.77
N MET A 112 -0.04 -3.97 -8.26
CA MET A 112 1.37 -3.55 -8.25
C MET A 112 1.93 -3.35 -9.65
N GLU A 113 1.51 -4.16 -10.63
CA GLU A 113 1.88 -3.97 -12.04
C GLU A 113 1.41 -2.61 -12.59
N VAL A 114 0.15 -2.23 -12.29
CA VAL A 114 -0.39 -0.93 -12.73
C VAL A 114 0.31 0.24 -12.03
N ILE A 115 0.55 0.15 -10.72
CA ILE A 115 1.30 1.16 -9.96
C ILE A 115 2.68 1.35 -10.58
N GLY A 116 3.43 0.26 -10.80
CA GLY A 116 4.78 0.30 -11.37
C GLY A 116 4.81 0.99 -12.73
N ARG A 117 3.90 0.59 -13.64
CA ARG A 117 3.77 1.21 -14.96
C ARG A 117 3.46 2.71 -14.88
N ASN A 118 2.59 3.12 -13.94
CA ASN A 118 2.21 4.51 -13.79
C ASN A 118 3.34 5.36 -13.21
N ILE A 119 4.11 4.82 -12.26
CA ILE A 119 5.33 5.47 -11.75
C ILE A 119 6.34 5.70 -12.88
N GLU A 120 6.62 4.68 -13.70
CA GLU A 120 7.54 4.80 -14.84
C GLU A 120 7.07 5.86 -15.84
N SER A 121 5.77 5.87 -16.17
CA SER A 121 5.18 6.86 -17.08
C SER A 121 5.32 8.29 -16.56
N MET A 122 5.13 8.51 -15.26
CA MET A 122 5.25 9.85 -14.65
C MET A 122 6.71 10.33 -14.60
N ALA A 123 7.65 9.42 -14.35
CA ALA A 123 9.08 9.73 -14.39
C ALA A 123 9.53 10.14 -15.81
N GLY A 124 9.07 9.43 -16.85
CA GLY A 124 9.39 9.75 -18.24
C GLY A 124 8.70 11.00 -18.80
N ALA A 125 7.58 11.42 -18.22
CA ALA A 125 6.91 12.68 -18.57
C ALA A 125 7.60 13.93 -17.97
N SER A 126 8.51 13.73 -17.00
CA SER A 126 9.22 14.79 -16.30
C SER A 126 10.64 15.03 -16.86
N SER A 127 11.05 14.26 -17.87
CA SER A 127 12.38 14.29 -18.51
C SER A 127 12.39 14.96 -19.88
#